data_AF-A0A9P8JHD2-F1
#
_entry.id   AF-A0A9P8JHD2-F1
#
_cell.length_a   1.000
_cell.length_b   1.000
_cell.length_c   1.000
_cell.angle_alpha   90.00
_cell.angle_beta   90.00
_cell.angle_gamma   90.00
#
_symmetry.space_group_name_H-M   'P 1'
#
loop_
_entity.id
_entity.type
_entity.pdbx_description
1 polymer ?
#
loop_
_entity_poly.entity_id
_entity_poly.type
_entity_poly.pdbx_seq_one_letter_code
_entity_poly.pdbx_strand_id
1 'polypeptide(L)'
;DEAIKAYKFALRLDPDSRQIQRDLSLLQAQTRDWKGLIDSRRTMLTASSGVRANWTAMAIAHHMAGDYQAAEKVLTMYEDTLKVPPPPTDLEHHEAVLYKNTIIAESGDYERALKGLKAIYKSNPDRTAVMELRAEYLLKLDRKEEAEKAYRNLLERNPERRAYYDGLEKCLGLDRNDSAAHNQLLDLYKSFAEKSERIDAPRRVPLDFLQGDAFREAADAYLTRVFRKGVPSTFANVKALYSDESKKQTIEQLVLGYASQNNDENGKNWDLAVNYFLAQHYDY
;
A
#
# COMPACT_ATOMS: atom_id res chain seq x y z
N ASP A 1 23.22 7.06 23.15
CA ASP A 1 24.04 8.28 23.39
C ASP A 1 25.50 8.01 23.73
N GLU A 2 25.81 7.24 24.78
CA GLU A 2 27.21 6.95 25.14
C GLU A 2 28.01 6.24 24.04
N ALA A 3 27.41 5.28 23.33
CA ALA A 3 28.05 4.61 22.19
C ALA A 3 28.44 5.60 21.07
N ILE A 4 27.58 6.57 20.75
CA ILE A 4 27.88 7.62 19.74
C ILE A 4 29.07 8.47 20.20
N LYS A 5 29.14 8.83 21.49
CA LYS A 5 30.29 9.57 22.04
C LYS A 5 31.58 8.76 21.94
N ALA A 6 31.54 7.47 22.27
CA ALA A 6 32.69 6.58 22.17
C ALA A 6 33.20 6.45 20.73
N TYR A 7 32.30 6.25 19.76
CA TYR A 7 32.68 6.19 18.35
C TYR A 7 33.21 7.54 17.82
N LYS A 8 32.62 8.67 18.22
CA LYS A 8 33.17 10.01 17.89
C LYS A 8 34.55 10.22 18.48
N PHE A 9 34.81 9.73 19.71
CA PHE A 9 36.14 9.77 20.30
C PHE A 9 37.12 8.86 19.55
N ALA A 10 36.71 7.66 19.18
CA ALA A 10 37.52 6.74 18.40
C ALA A 10 37.92 7.35 17.04
N LEU A 11 37.01 8.04 16.35
CA LEU A 11 37.32 8.78 15.10
C LEU A 11 38.23 9.99 15.30
N ARG A 12 38.36 10.53 16.52
CA ARG A 12 39.39 11.55 16.80
C ARG A 12 40.78 10.94 16.86
N LEU A 13 40.89 9.68 17.30
CA LEU A 13 42.15 8.95 17.38
C LEU A 13 42.54 8.33 16.03
N ASP A 14 41.56 7.82 15.29
CA ASP A 14 41.72 7.22 13.96
C ASP A 14 40.65 7.77 12.99
N PRO A 15 40.88 8.96 12.39
CA PRO A 15 39.91 9.63 11.53
C PRO A 15 39.57 8.90 10.23
N ASP A 16 40.50 8.07 9.74
CA ASP A 16 40.37 7.39 8.44
C ASP A 16 39.69 6.02 8.55
N SER A 17 39.30 5.63 9.78
CA SER A 17 38.69 4.32 10.06
C SER A 17 37.28 4.18 9.47
N ARG A 18 37.21 3.56 8.28
CA ARG A 18 35.95 3.33 7.56
C ARG A 18 34.95 2.50 8.36
N GLN A 19 35.42 1.53 9.14
CA GLN A 19 34.57 0.67 9.97
C GLN A 19 33.89 1.47 11.08
N ILE A 20 34.66 2.27 11.81
CA ILE A 20 34.17 3.12 12.89
C ILE A 20 33.16 4.14 12.34
N GLN A 21 33.47 4.74 11.19
CA GLN A 21 32.59 5.68 10.51
C GLN A 21 31.25 5.03 10.12
N ARG A 22 31.29 3.80 9.60
CA ARG A 22 30.08 3.04 9.26
C ARG A 22 29.26 2.74 10.51
N ASP A 23 29.87 2.22 11.57
CA ASP A 23 29.17 1.83 12.79
C ASP A 23 28.55 3.05 13.50
N LEU A 24 29.26 4.19 13.51
CA LEU A 24 28.70 5.47 13.96
C LEU A 24 27.47 5.87 13.13
N SER A 25 27.53 5.79 11.80
CA SER A 25 26.40 6.17 10.94
C SER A 25 25.16 5.29 11.19
N LEU A 26 25.34 4.01 11.48
CA LEU A 26 24.23 3.11 11.79
C LEU A 26 23.59 3.48 13.14
N LEU A 27 24.40 3.78 14.15
CA LEU A 27 23.88 4.24 15.43
C LEU A 27 23.14 5.58 15.33
N GLN A 28 23.67 6.52 14.56
CA GLN A 28 23.02 7.81 14.36
C GLN A 28 21.68 7.67 13.65
N ALA A 29 21.57 6.76 12.68
CA ALA A 29 20.29 6.43 12.05
C ALA A 29 19.31 5.83 13.06
N GLN A 30 19.76 4.89 13.91
CA GLN A 30 18.93 4.25 14.92
C GLN A 30 18.41 5.25 15.97
N THR A 31 19.23 6.22 16.39
CA THR A 31 18.85 7.24 17.36
C THR A 31 18.21 8.47 16.74
N ARG A 32 17.99 8.48 15.41
CA ARG A 32 17.45 9.63 14.65
C ARG A 32 18.29 10.91 14.80
N ASP A 33 19.60 10.77 15.01
CA ASP A 33 20.56 11.89 14.94
C ASP A 33 20.85 12.21 13.46
N TRP A 34 19.87 12.82 12.78
CA TRP A 34 19.96 13.08 11.33
C TRP A 34 21.08 14.04 10.96
N LYS A 35 21.31 15.07 11.79
CA LYS A 35 22.41 16.00 11.57
C LYS A 35 23.76 15.28 11.63
N GLY A 36 23.97 14.48 12.67
CA GLY A 36 25.17 13.67 12.78
C GLY A 36 25.29 12.63 11.68
N LEU A 37 24.17 12.03 11.25
CA LEU A 37 24.14 11.06 10.16
C LEU A 37 24.58 11.70 8.84
N ILE A 38 24.10 12.91 8.51
CA ILE A 38 24.49 13.65 7.31
C ILE A 38 26.00 13.89 7.29
N ASP A 39 26.57 14.36 8.40
CA ASP A 39 28.01 14.57 8.51
C ASP A 39 28.77 13.25 8.29
N SER A 40 28.29 12.17 8.91
CA SER A 40 28.93 10.87 8.77
C SER A 40 28.88 10.32 7.35
N ARG A 41 27.72 10.44 6.69
CA ARG A 41 27.52 9.99 5.30
C ARG A 41 28.27 10.84 4.30
N ARG A 42 28.43 12.15 4.55
CA ARG A 42 29.28 13.03 3.74
C ARG A 42 30.73 12.54 3.74
N THR A 43 31.30 12.26 4.92
CA THR A 43 32.66 11.72 5.03
C THR A 43 32.82 10.40 4.26
N MET A 44 31.86 9.48 4.41
CA MET A 44 31.87 8.20 3.68
C MET A 44 31.78 8.38 2.16
N LEU A 45 30.94 9.31 1.71
CA LEU A 45 30.77 9.61 0.29
C LEU A 45 32.03 10.23 -0.32
N THR A 46 32.67 11.18 0.37
CA THR A 46 33.93 11.79 -0.06
C THR A 46 35.06 10.74 -0.14
N ALA A 47 35.13 9.83 0.83
CA ALA A 47 36.14 8.78 0.84
C ALA A 47 35.94 7.72 -0.27
N SER A 48 34.72 7.53 -0.76
CA SER A 48 34.41 6.48 -1.75
C SER A 48 33.19 6.85 -2.60
N SER A 49 33.35 7.84 -3.48
CA SER A 49 32.30 8.33 -4.40
C SER A 49 31.99 7.36 -5.54
N GLY A 50 32.86 6.37 -5.80
CA GLY A 50 32.62 5.32 -6.79
C GLY A 50 31.57 4.28 -6.37
N VAL A 51 31.14 4.27 -5.10
CA VAL A 51 30.16 3.31 -4.58
C VAL A 51 28.77 3.98 -4.53
N ARG A 52 27.85 3.51 -5.37
CA ARG A 52 26.46 4.02 -5.45
C ARG A 52 25.75 4.05 -4.09
N ALA A 53 25.92 3.01 -3.27
CA ALA A 53 25.29 2.92 -1.95
C ALA A 53 25.61 4.11 -1.04
N ASN A 54 26.78 4.76 -1.19
CA ASN A 54 27.11 5.96 -0.42
C ASN A 54 26.28 7.17 -0.86
N TRP A 55 25.97 7.31 -2.15
CA TRP A 55 25.08 8.34 -2.67
C TRP A 55 23.65 8.12 -2.18
N THR A 56 23.14 6.89 -2.31
CA THR A 56 21.79 6.53 -1.82
C THR A 56 21.67 6.79 -0.31
N ALA A 57 22.65 6.36 0.49
CA ALA A 57 22.64 6.59 1.93
C ALA A 57 22.71 8.07 2.32
N MET A 58 23.43 8.89 1.55
CA MET A 58 23.48 10.33 1.75
C MET A 58 22.14 11.00 1.40
N ALA A 59 21.49 10.58 0.32
CA ALA A 59 20.15 11.06 -0.05
C ALA A 59 19.12 10.69 1.02
N ILE A 60 19.16 9.46 1.56
CA ILE A 60 18.30 9.04 2.68
C ILE A 60 18.56 9.90 3.91
N ALA A 61 19.81 10.19 4.26
CA ALA A 61 20.12 11.03 5.43
C ALA A 61 19.50 12.44 5.33
N HIS A 62 19.57 13.07 4.15
CA HIS A 62 18.90 14.35 3.90
C HIS A 62 17.38 14.23 3.91
N HIS A 63 16.83 13.19 3.29
CA HIS A 63 15.40 12.95 3.24
C HIS A 63 14.80 12.78 4.65
N MET A 64 15.43 11.95 5.50
CA MET A 64 15.01 11.75 6.89
C MET A 64 15.14 13.02 7.75
N ALA A 65 16.03 13.94 7.37
CA ALA A 65 16.14 15.26 7.99
C ALA A 65 15.10 16.28 7.50
N GLY A 66 14.25 15.92 6.53
CA GLY A 66 13.25 16.79 5.90
C GLY A 66 13.81 17.71 4.82
N ASP A 67 15.07 17.52 4.41
CA ASP A 67 15.72 18.31 3.36
C ASP A 67 15.55 17.62 1.99
N TYR A 68 14.34 17.72 1.45
CA TYR A 68 13.97 17.10 0.17
C TYR A 68 14.82 17.61 -1.00
N GLN A 69 15.16 18.90 -1.00
CA GLN A 69 15.97 19.52 -2.06
C GLN A 69 17.39 18.96 -2.08
N ALA A 70 18.04 18.82 -0.92
CA ALA A 70 19.35 18.21 -0.85
C ALA A 70 19.30 16.71 -1.18
N ALA A 71 18.28 15.99 -0.73
CA ALA A 71 18.10 14.57 -1.06
C ALA A 71 17.99 14.35 -2.58
N GLU A 72 17.13 15.12 -3.26
CA GLU A 72 16.99 15.07 -4.71
C GLU A 72 18.31 15.44 -5.42
N LYS A 73 19.00 16.48 -4.93
CA LYS A 73 20.27 16.93 -5.50
C LYS A 73 21.34 15.84 -5.43
N VAL A 74 21.45 15.12 -4.32
CA VAL A 74 22.42 14.02 -4.18
C VAL A 74 22.16 12.92 -5.21
N LEU A 75 20.90 12.54 -5.43
CA LEU A 75 20.54 11.51 -6.42
C LEU A 75 20.80 12.00 -7.85
N THR A 76 20.45 13.25 -8.16
CA THR A 76 20.75 13.85 -9.47
C THR A 76 22.25 13.94 -9.73
N MET A 77 23.04 14.33 -8.73
CA MET A 77 24.50 14.35 -8.84
C MET A 77 25.06 12.96 -9.13
N TYR A 78 24.51 11.90 -8.51
CA TYR A 78 24.91 10.54 -8.84
C TYR A 78 24.57 10.18 -10.30
N GLU A 79 23.35 10.49 -10.75
CA GLU A 79 22.94 10.27 -12.15
C GLU A 79 23.85 10.98 -13.15
N ASP A 80 24.27 12.21 -12.86
CA ASP A 80 25.19 12.99 -13.72
C ASP A 80 26.58 12.35 -13.83
N THR A 81 26.99 11.50 -12.88
CA THR A 81 28.25 10.74 -12.99
C THR A 81 28.17 9.57 -13.98
N LEU A 82 26.95 9.16 -14.37
CA LEU A 82 26.73 8.02 -15.25
C LEU A 82 26.98 8.41 -16.71
N LYS A 83 28.13 7.98 -17.25
CA LYS A 83 28.50 8.25 -18.66
C LYS A 83 27.74 7.41 -19.67
N VAL A 84 27.21 6.26 -19.22
CA VAL A 84 26.49 5.31 -20.05
C VAL A 84 25.11 5.09 -19.42
N PRO A 85 24.03 5.06 -20.23
CA PRO A 85 22.71 4.71 -19.72
C PRO A 85 22.72 3.36 -18.99
N PRO A 86 22.18 3.29 -17.76
CA PRO A 86 22.09 2.02 -17.04
C PRO A 86 21.29 0.98 -17.83
N PRO A 87 21.71 -0.29 -17.81
CA PRO A 87 20.99 -1.34 -18.50
C PRO A 87 19.62 -1.58 -17.83
N PRO A 88 18.61 -2.11 -18.55
CA PRO A 88 17.29 -2.42 -17.98
C PRO A 88 17.30 -3.42 -16.82
N THR A 89 18.40 -4.16 -16.64
CA THR A 89 18.60 -5.11 -15.54
C THR A 89 19.15 -4.47 -14.27
N ASP A 90 19.52 -3.18 -14.30
CA ASP A 90 20.01 -2.45 -13.14
C ASP A 90 18.83 -2.02 -12.25
N LEU A 91 18.35 -2.97 -11.45
CA LEU A 91 17.21 -2.74 -10.55
C LEU A 91 17.48 -1.61 -9.56
N GLU A 92 18.70 -1.52 -9.03
CA GLU A 92 19.06 -0.48 -8.06
C GLU A 92 18.98 0.92 -8.68
N HIS A 93 19.33 1.07 -9.97
CA HIS A 93 19.10 2.34 -10.67
C HIS A 93 17.60 2.66 -10.81
N HIS A 94 16.78 1.70 -11.21
CA HIS A 94 15.34 1.92 -11.38
C HIS A 94 14.64 2.26 -10.06
N GLU A 95 15.04 1.60 -8.96
CA GLU A 95 14.59 1.93 -7.61
C GLU A 95 15.05 3.33 -7.18
N ALA A 96 16.30 3.71 -7.42
CA ALA A 96 16.80 5.04 -7.09
C ALA A 96 16.07 6.16 -7.84
N VAL A 97 15.73 5.94 -9.12
CA VAL A 97 14.95 6.88 -9.92
C VAL A 97 13.52 7.02 -9.40
N LEU A 98 12.88 5.90 -9.00
CA LEU A 98 11.56 5.92 -8.40
C LEU A 98 11.58 6.60 -7.02
N TYR A 99 12.58 6.32 -6.20
CA TYR A 99 12.79 6.97 -4.90
C TYR A 99 13.04 8.48 -5.04
N LYS A 100 13.79 8.92 -6.05
CA LYS A 100 13.92 10.35 -6.35
C LYS A 100 12.56 10.97 -6.68
N ASN A 101 11.72 10.26 -7.44
CA ASN A 101 10.38 10.72 -7.78
C ASN A 101 9.47 10.85 -6.53
N THR A 102 9.55 9.92 -5.59
CA THR A 102 8.79 10.02 -4.33
C THR A 102 9.27 11.19 -3.47
N ILE A 103 10.59 11.46 -3.40
CA ILE A 103 11.13 12.66 -2.72
C ILE A 103 10.55 13.95 -3.33
N ILE A 104 10.47 14.03 -4.66
CA ILE A 104 9.88 15.20 -5.35
C ILE A 104 8.42 15.37 -4.96
N ALA A 105 7.64 14.29 -4.93
CA ALA A 105 6.25 14.34 -4.52
C ALA A 105 6.07 14.71 -3.04
N GLU A 106 6.90 14.17 -2.14
CA GLU A 106 6.89 14.49 -0.71
C GLU A 106 7.26 15.96 -0.43
N SER A 107 8.06 16.58 -1.31
CA SER A 107 8.32 18.03 -1.27
C SER A 107 7.10 18.89 -1.65
N GLY A 108 6.00 18.27 -2.09
CA GLY A 108 4.75 18.92 -2.51
C GLY A 108 4.64 19.17 -4.01
N ASP A 109 5.69 18.91 -4.78
CA ASP A 109 5.71 19.15 -6.23
C ASP A 109 5.19 17.93 -7.03
N TYR A 110 3.90 17.66 -6.86
CA TYR A 110 3.22 16.53 -7.50
C TYR A 110 3.19 16.64 -9.03
N GLU A 111 3.15 17.85 -9.60
CA GLU A 111 3.13 18.04 -11.05
C GLU A 111 4.47 17.63 -11.70
N ARG A 112 5.59 18.01 -11.09
CA ARG A 112 6.92 17.55 -11.52
C ARG A 112 7.09 16.06 -11.31
N ALA A 113 6.61 15.51 -10.19
CA ALA A 113 6.63 14.08 -9.93
C ALA A 113 5.84 13.31 -11.01
N LEU A 114 4.63 13.76 -11.35
CA LEU A 114 3.79 13.13 -12.38
C LEU A 114 4.44 13.13 -13.77
N LYS A 115 5.11 14.24 -14.14
CA LYS A 115 5.91 14.32 -15.37
C LYS A 115 7.07 13.31 -15.36
N GLY A 116 7.75 13.17 -14.22
CA GLY A 116 8.80 12.18 -14.02
C GLY A 116 8.31 10.74 -14.20
N LEU A 117 7.15 10.38 -13.62
CA LEU A 117 6.55 9.04 -13.76
C LEU A 117 6.28 8.69 -15.23
N LYS A 118 5.81 9.66 -16.03
CA LYS A 118 5.56 9.45 -17.47
C LYS A 118 6.86 9.09 -18.22
N ALA A 119 7.98 9.68 -17.84
CA ALA A 119 9.28 9.39 -18.47
C ALA A 119 9.80 7.99 -18.13
N ILE A 120 9.52 7.49 -16.93
CA ILE A 120 10.09 6.23 -16.43
C ILE A 120 9.16 5.02 -16.59
N TYR A 121 7.87 5.22 -16.88
CA TYR A 121 6.86 4.15 -16.94
C TYR A 121 7.24 2.96 -17.84
N LYS A 122 7.87 3.21 -18.99
CA LYS A 122 8.22 2.15 -19.94
C LYS A 122 9.47 1.38 -19.53
N SER A 123 10.43 2.06 -18.91
CA SER A 123 11.75 1.52 -18.57
C SER A 123 11.80 0.92 -17.17
N ASN A 124 10.95 1.35 -16.23
CA ASN A 124 10.94 0.82 -14.87
C ASN A 124 10.34 -0.61 -14.84
N PRO A 125 11.04 -1.61 -14.28
CA PRO A 125 10.53 -2.95 -14.08
C PRO A 125 9.28 -3.00 -13.19
N ASP A 126 9.20 -2.18 -12.14
CA ASP A 126 8.01 -2.07 -11.29
C ASP A 126 7.01 -1.05 -11.87
N ARG A 127 6.34 -1.49 -12.94
CA ARG A 127 5.26 -0.72 -13.56
C ARG A 127 4.08 -0.51 -12.61
N THR A 128 3.87 -1.40 -11.65
CA THR A 128 2.73 -1.31 -10.74
C THR A 128 2.94 -0.14 -9.79
N ALA A 129 4.12 0.01 -9.18
CA ALA A 129 4.44 1.16 -8.34
C ALA A 129 4.32 2.49 -9.10
N VAL A 130 4.79 2.55 -10.35
CA VAL A 130 4.61 3.75 -11.20
C VAL A 130 3.13 4.07 -11.44
N MET A 131 2.29 3.06 -11.66
CA MET A 131 0.84 3.25 -11.84
C MET A 131 0.15 3.69 -10.56
N GLU A 132 0.52 3.11 -9.40
CA GLU A 132 0.00 3.48 -8.09
C GLU A 132 0.33 4.94 -7.76
N LEU A 133 1.61 5.35 -7.87
CA LEU A 133 2.04 6.73 -7.64
C LEU A 133 1.37 7.70 -8.62
N ARG A 134 1.19 7.30 -9.88
CA ARG A 134 0.48 8.13 -10.86
C ARG A 134 -0.96 8.40 -10.42
N ALA A 135 -1.68 7.38 -9.99
CA ALA A 135 -3.07 7.51 -9.54
C ALA A 135 -3.15 8.40 -8.29
N GLU A 136 -2.25 8.20 -7.33
CA GLU A 136 -2.16 9.01 -6.11
C GLU A 136 -1.88 10.49 -6.42
N TYR A 137 -0.87 10.78 -7.23
CA TYR A 137 -0.50 12.17 -7.53
C TYR A 137 -1.59 12.89 -8.31
N LEU A 138 -2.27 12.21 -9.24
CA LEU A 138 -3.43 12.78 -9.95
C LEU A 138 -4.54 13.17 -8.97
N LEU A 139 -4.80 12.34 -7.96
CA LEU A 139 -5.79 12.64 -6.93
C LEU A 139 -5.34 13.79 -6.01
N LYS A 140 -4.05 13.86 -5.64
CA LYS A 140 -3.46 14.97 -4.87
C LYS A 140 -3.53 16.31 -5.60
N LEU A 141 -3.50 16.28 -6.93
CA LEU A 141 -3.66 17.44 -7.81
C LEU A 141 -5.12 17.76 -8.15
N ASP A 142 -6.08 17.05 -7.56
CA ASP A 142 -7.53 17.16 -7.83
C ASP A 142 -7.92 16.91 -9.31
N ARG A 143 -7.09 16.16 -10.06
CA ARG A 143 -7.34 15.76 -11.46
C ARG A 143 -8.20 14.49 -11.52
N LYS A 144 -9.42 14.59 -11.02
CA LYS A 144 -10.31 13.45 -10.73
C LYS A 144 -10.58 12.54 -11.93
N GLU A 145 -10.81 13.08 -13.12
CA GLU A 145 -11.12 12.27 -14.31
C GLU A 145 -9.93 11.43 -14.77
N GLU A 146 -8.71 11.95 -14.63
CA GLU A 146 -7.50 11.21 -14.96
C GLU A 146 -7.15 10.20 -13.87
N ALA A 147 -7.35 10.57 -12.59
CA ALA A 147 -7.17 9.68 -11.45
C ALA A 147 -8.14 8.48 -11.52
N GLU A 148 -9.40 8.72 -11.89
CA GLU A 148 -10.41 7.67 -12.07
C GLU A 148 -9.94 6.63 -13.11
N LYS A 149 -9.49 7.09 -14.28
CA LYS A 149 -8.94 6.21 -15.32
C LYS A 149 -7.73 5.43 -14.80
N ALA A 150 -6.85 6.07 -14.02
CA ALA A 150 -5.68 5.41 -13.44
C ALA A 150 -6.07 4.32 -12.43
N TYR A 151 -7.02 4.58 -11.52
CA TYR A 151 -7.50 3.58 -10.57
C TYR A 151 -8.26 2.43 -11.23
N ARG A 152 -9.04 2.70 -12.29
CA ARG A 152 -9.68 1.64 -13.07
C ARG A 152 -8.65 0.72 -13.73
N ASN A 153 -7.60 1.27 -14.32
CA ASN A 153 -6.49 0.48 -14.87
C ASN A 153 -5.77 -0.36 -13.80
N LEU A 154 -5.63 0.16 -12.58
CA LEU A 154 -5.08 -0.60 -11.44
C LEU A 154 -5.99 -1.76 -11.03
N LEU A 155 -7.31 -1.54 -10.98
CA LEU A 155 -8.31 -2.57 -10.68
C LEU A 155 -8.44 -3.64 -11.77
N GLU A 156 -8.17 -3.31 -13.04
CA GLU A 156 -8.05 -4.30 -14.10
C GLU A 156 -6.87 -5.25 -13.88
N ARG A 157 -5.78 -4.77 -13.29
CA ARG A 157 -4.59 -5.57 -12.97
C ARG A 157 -4.76 -6.38 -11.70
N ASN A 158 -5.35 -5.77 -10.66
CA ASN A 158 -5.60 -6.42 -9.38
C ASN A 158 -6.92 -5.94 -8.77
N PRO A 159 -8.04 -6.65 -9.02
CA PRO A 159 -9.34 -6.30 -8.46
C PRO A 159 -9.49 -6.67 -6.98
N GLU A 160 -8.49 -7.31 -6.35
CA GLU A 160 -8.53 -7.65 -4.92
C GLU A 160 -7.99 -6.53 -4.00
N ARG A 161 -7.34 -5.51 -4.58
CA ARG A 161 -6.69 -4.46 -3.80
C ARG A 161 -7.71 -3.40 -3.36
N ARG A 162 -8.18 -3.49 -2.11
CA ARG A 162 -9.12 -2.55 -1.48
C ARG A 162 -8.74 -1.07 -1.66
N ALA A 163 -7.45 -0.74 -1.49
CA ALA A 163 -6.96 0.63 -1.61
C ALA A 163 -7.25 1.30 -2.97
N TYR A 164 -7.38 0.52 -4.06
CA TYR A 164 -7.72 1.07 -5.36
C TYR A 164 -9.19 1.47 -5.45
N TYR A 165 -10.08 0.77 -4.75
CA TYR A 165 -11.47 1.19 -4.61
C TYR A 165 -11.56 2.47 -3.78
N ASP A 166 -10.82 2.57 -2.66
CA ASP A 166 -10.78 3.80 -1.85
C ASP A 166 -10.35 5.02 -2.70
N GLY A 167 -9.37 4.84 -3.58
CA GLY A 167 -8.95 5.88 -4.52
C GLY A 167 -10.01 6.21 -5.56
N LEU A 168 -10.66 5.20 -6.14
CA LEU A 168 -11.71 5.36 -7.14
C LEU A 168 -12.96 6.07 -6.56
N GLU A 169 -13.37 5.71 -5.35
CA GLU A 169 -14.45 6.36 -4.61
C GLU A 169 -14.18 7.85 -4.42
N LYS A 170 -12.96 8.22 -4.01
CA LYS A 170 -12.55 9.63 -3.86
C LYS A 170 -12.60 10.37 -5.19
N CYS A 171 -12.20 9.74 -6.30
CA CYS A 171 -12.28 10.36 -7.63
C CYS A 171 -13.73 10.66 -8.03
N LEU A 172 -14.65 9.74 -7.69
CA LEU A 172 -16.07 9.85 -8.01
C LEU A 172 -16.85 10.70 -6.98
N GLY A 173 -16.23 11.11 -5.88
CA GLY A 173 -16.91 11.82 -4.80
C GLY A 173 -17.91 10.96 -4.03
N LEU A 174 -17.74 9.63 -4.05
CA LEU A 174 -18.60 8.69 -3.35
C LEU A 174 -18.08 8.48 -1.93
N ASP A 175 -18.85 8.91 -0.93
CA ASP A 175 -18.54 8.67 0.48
C ASP A 175 -19.35 7.48 1.02
N ARG A 176 -18.65 6.51 1.62
CA ARG A 176 -19.25 5.36 2.28
C ARG A 176 -20.16 5.73 3.45
N ASN A 177 -19.94 6.89 4.06
CA ASN A 177 -20.75 7.37 5.17
C ASN A 177 -22.03 8.09 4.70
N ASP A 178 -22.12 8.43 3.41
CA ASP A 178 -23.30 9.04 2.82
C ASP A 178 -24.25 7.95 2.29
N SER A 179 -25.38 7.76 2.96
CA SER A 179 -26.41 6.80 2.53
C SER A 179 -26.95 7.12 1.13
N ALA A 180 -26.90 8.38 0.66
CA ALA A 180 -27.31 8.72 -0.70
C ALA A 180 -26.36 8.16 -1.76
N ALA A 181 -25.08 7.97 -1.42
CA ALA A 181 -24.06 7.41 -2.31
C ALA A 181 -24.06 5.88 -2.33
N HIS A 182 -24.74 5.19 -1.39
CA HIS A 182 -24.69 3.73 -1.26
C HIS A 182 -25.14 2.99 -2.52
N ASN A 183 -26.19 3.46 -3.20
CA ASN A 183 -26.64 2.83 -4.45
C ASN A 183 -25.58 2.93 -5.56
N GLN A 184 -24.95 4.10 -5.72
CA GLN A 184 -23.89 4.31 -6.70
C GLN A 184 -22.64 3.49 -6.37
N LEU A 185 -22.28 3.38 -5.08
CA LEU A 185 -21.21 2.52 -4.61
C LEU A 185 -21.51 1.05 -4.92
N LEU A 186 -22.72 0.57 -4.63
CA LEU A 186 -23.14 -0.80 -4.91
C LEU A 186 -23.04 -1.13 -6.40
N ASP A 187 -23.53 -0.25 -7.28
CA ASP A 187 -23.42 -0.42 -8.73
C ASP A 187 -21.95 -0.46 -9.19
N LEU A 188 -21.11 0.42 -8.62
CA LEU A 188 -19.67 0.41 -8.88
C LEU A 188 -19.05 -0.93 -8.49
N TYR A 189 -19.26 -1.38 -7.26
CA TYR A 189 -18.71 -2.64 -6.75
C TYR A 189 -19.21 -3.85 -7.54
N LYS A 190 -20.51 -3.89 -7.86
CA LYS A 190 -21.13 -4.92 -8.68
C LYS A 190 -20.48 -5.02 -10.05
N SER A 191 -20.20 -3.89 -10.71
CA SER A 191 -19.54 -3.87 -12.03
C SER A 191 -18.15 -4.54 -12.04
N PHE A 192 -17.44 -4.55 -10.91
CA PHE A 192 -16.17 -5.28 -10.77
C PHE A 192 -16.36 -6.73 -10.33
N ALA A 193 -17.33 -6.99 -9.45
CA ALA A 193 -17.65 -8.33 -9.00
C ALA A 193 -18.09 -9.23 -10.17
N GLU A 194 -18.91 -8.72 -11.09
CA GLU A 194 -19.45 -9.47 -12.23
C GLU A 194 -18.41 -9.89 -13.27
N LYS A 195 -17.22 -9.27 -13.27
CA LYS A 195 -16.13 -9.64 -14.19
C LYS A 195 -15.63 -11.07 -13.99
N SER A 196 -15.68 -11.59 -12.76
CA SER A 196 -15.31 -12.96 -12.45
C SER A 196 -15.82 -13.41 -11.09
N GLU A 197 -16.26 -14.67 -10.99
CA GLU A 197 -16.66 -15.30 -9.74
C GLU A 197 -15.51 -15.49 -8.74
N ARG A 198 -14.27 -15.43 -9.21
CA ARG A 198 -13.06 -15.57 -8.38
C ARG A 198 -12.75 -14.31 -7.59
N ILE A 199 -13.29 -13.18 -8.01
CA ILE A 199 -13.03 -11.89 -7.38
C ILE A 199 -13.79 -11.81 -6.05
N ASP A 200 -13.19 -11.39 -4.95
CA ASP A 200 -13.84 -11.33 -3.63
C ASP A 200 -13.95 -9.91 -3.07
N ALA A 201 -12.90 -9.10 -3.17
CA ALA A 201 -12.88 -7.75 -2.60
C ALA A 201 -14.14 -6.90 -2.91
N PRO A 202 -14.58 -6.71 -4.17
CA PRO A 202 -15.78 -5.93 -4.45
C PRO A 202 -17.10 -6.54 -3.96
N ARG A 203 -17.11 -7.81 -3.54
CA ARG A 203 -18.27 -8.43 -2.88
C ARG A 203 -18.21 -8.24 -1.37
N ARG A 204 -17.01 -8.25 -0.81
CA ARG A 204 -16.78 -8.12 0.63
C ARG A 204 -16.81 -6.67 1.11
N VAL A 205 -16.18 -5.73 0.39
CA VAL A 205 -16.05 -4.33 0.82
C VAL A 205 -17.40 -3.63 1.06
N PRO A 206 -18.46 -3.83 0.24
CA PRO A 206 -19.77 -3.28 0.53
C PRO A 206 -20.30 -3.57 1.94
N LEU A 207 -20.02 -4.76 2.47
CA LEU A 207 -20.45 -5.15 3.82
C LEU A 207 -19.83 -4.27 4.93
N ASP A 208 -18.71 -3.59 4.66
CA ASP A 208 -18.07 -2.70 5.62
C ASP A 208 -18.93 -1.45 5.91
N PHE A 209 -19.66 -0.91 4.91
CA PHE A 209 -20.40 0.35 5.04
C PHE A 209 -21.92 0.23 4.98
N LEU A 210 -22.48 -0.87 4.45
CA LEU A 210 -23.92 -1.09 4.46
C LEU A 210 -24.47 -1.31 5.87
N GLN A 211 -25.75 -0.98 6.06
CA GLN A 211 -26.50 -1.17 7.30
C GLN A 211 -27.93 -1.65 7.02
N GLY A 212 -28.62 -2.18 8.04
CA GLY A 212 -30.03 -2.58 7.96
C GLY A 212 -30.32 -3.63 6.89
N ASP A 213 -31.45 -3.47 6.17
CA ASP A 213 -31.90 -4.43 5.15
C ASP A 213 -30.92 -4.57 3.99
N ALA A 214 -30.27 -3.47 3.58
CA ALA A 214 -29.26 -3.49 2.52
C ALA A 214 -28.02 -4.31 2.93
N PHE A 215 -27.62 -4.22 4.20
CA PHE A 215 -26.57 -5.10 4.74
C PHE A 215 -27.02 -6.56 4.75
N ARG A 216 -28.25 -6.83 5.23
CA ARG A 216 -28.80 -8.19 5.30
C ARG A 216 -28.81 -8.88 3.94
N GLU A 217 -29.31 -8.20 2.90
CA GLU A 217 -29.35 -8.73 1.53
C GLU A 217 -27.95 -9.00 0.97
N ALA A 218 -27.02 -8.03 1.13
CA ALA A 218 -25.66 -8.19 0.65
C ALA A 218 -24.89 -9.29 1.40
N ALA A 219 -25.08 -9.39 2.72
CA ALA A 219 -24.47 -10.41 3.57
C ALA A 219 -25.02 -11.79 3.23
N ASP A 220 -26.31 -11.92 2.98
CA ASP A 220 -26.96 -13.17 2.58
C ASP A 220 -26.37 -13.71 1.26
N ALA A 221 -26.28 -12.84 0.24
CA ALA A 221 -25.68 -13.16 -1.04
C ALA A 221 -24.20 -13.54 -0.92
N TYR A 222 -23.43 -12.82 -0.09
CA TYR A 222 -22.01 -13.12 0.15
C TYR A 222 -21.82 -14.47 0.87
N LEU A 223 -22.52 -14.68 1.98
CA LEU A 223 -22.42 -15.88 2.81
C LEU A 223 -22.86 -17.14 2.06
N THR A 224 -23.99 -17.08 1.36
CA THR A 224 -24.46 -18.20 0.54
C THR A 224 -23.42 -18.61 -0.51
N ARG A 225 -22.78 -17.63 -1.16
CA ARG A 225 -21.72 -17.91 -2.14
C ARG A 225 -20.51 -18.61 -1.51
N VAL A 226 -20.03 -18.17 -0.35
CA VAL A 226 -18.82 -18.74 0.27
C VAL A 226 -19.09 -20.08 0.95
N PHE A 227 -20.30 -20.30 1.49
CA PHE A 227 -20.70 -21.59 2.05
C PHE A 227 -20.91 -22.67 0.98
N ARG A 228 -21.50 -22.33 -0.18
CA ARG A 228 -21.57 -23.26 -1.34
C ARG A 228 -20.19 -23.73 -1.80
N LYS A 229 -19.17 -22.87 -1.65
CA LYS A 229 -17.77 -23.18 -1.95
C LYS A 229 -17.05 -23.90 -0.80
N GLY A 230 -17.66 -23.99 0.39
CA GLY A 230 -17.07 -24.60 1.58
C GLY A 230 -15.82 -23.87 2.07
N VAL A 231 -15.78 -22.54 1.99
CA VAL A 231 -14.58 -21.75 2.34
C VAL A 231 -14.37 -21.74 3.87
N PRO A 232 -13.29 -22.33 4.41
CA PRO A 232 -13.09 -22.41 5.87
C PRO A 232 -12.78 -21.06 6.53
N SER A 233 -12.23 -20.11 5.78
CA SER A 233 -11.89 -18.77 6.29
C SER A 233 -13.07 -17.80 6.33
N THR A 234 -14.30 -18.27 6.08
CA THR A 234 -15.50 -17.41 6.02
C THR A 234 -15.68 -16.57 7.28
N PHE A 235 -15.56 -17.16 8.47
CA PHE A 235 -15.65 -16.41 9.72
C PHE A 235 -14.57 -15.34 9.84
N ALA A 236 -13.30 -15.69 9.57
CA ALA A 236 -12.19 -14.76 9.62
C ALA A 236 -12.39 -13.55 8.68
N ASN A 237 -13.01 -13.76 7.52
CA ASN A 237 -13.29 -12.70 6.54
C ASN A 237 -14.37 -11.71 7.01
N VAL A 238 -15.36 -12.17 7.79
CA VAL A 238 -16.46 -11.31 8.29
C VAL A 238 -16.26 -10.88 9.75
N LYS A 239 -15.28 -11.44 10.46
CA LYS A 239 -14.99 -11.13 11.87
C LYS A 239 -14.85 -9.64 12.15
N ALA A 240 -14.25 -8.87 11.25
CA ALA A 240 -14.12 -7.41 11.42
C ALA A 240 -15.48 -6.69 11.51
N LEU A 241 -16.54 -7.25 10.89
CA LEU A 241 -17.90 -6.70 10.94
C LEU A 241 -18.56 -6.89 12.30
N TYR A 242 -18.05 -7.80 13.15
CA TYR A 242 -18.62 -8.10 14.46
C TYR A 242 -18.34 -6.99 15.49
N SER A 243 -17.49 -6.02 15.14
CA SER A 243 -17.35 -4.78 15.92
C SER A 243 -18.66 -3.98 15.95
N ASP A 244 -19.54 -4.18 14.96
CA ASP A 244 -20.91 -3.67 14.93
C ASP A 244 -21.88 -4.79 15.38
N GLU A 245 -22.49 -4.59 16.54
CA GLU A 245 -23.40 -5.57 17.16
C GLU A 245 -24.62 -5.87 16.28
N SER A 246 -25.11 -4.88 15.52
CA SER A 246 -26.25 -5.09 14.61
C SER A 246 -25.89 -6.02 13.45
N LYS A 247 -24.65 -5.89 12.92
CA LYS A 247 -24.12 -6.76 11.88
C LYS A 247 -23.86 -8.17 12.41
N LYS A 248 -23.32 -8.29 13.63
CA LYS A 248 -23.13 -9.58 14.31
C LYS A 248 -24.46 -10.35 14.41
N GLN A 249 -25.50 -9.71 14.94
CA GLN A 249 -26.83 -10.31 15.09
C GLN A 249 -27.46 -10.67 13.75
N THR A 250 -27.32 -9.81 12.74
CA THR A 250 -27.85 -10.08 11.39
C THR A 250 -27.16 -11.30 10.77
N ILE A 251 -25.83 -11.40 10.88
CA ILE A 251 -25.07 -12.55 10.40
C ILE A 251 -25.49 -13.82 11.14
N GLU A 252 -25.62 -13.78 12.48
CA GLU A 252 -26.08 -14.92 13.27
C GLU A 252 -27.45 -15.42 12.78
N GLN A 253 -28.43 -14.53 12.64
CA GLN A 253 -29.77 -14.87 12.17
C GLN A 253 -29.76 -15.51 10.78
N LEU A 254 -28.94 -14.99 9.85
CA LEU A 254 -28.80 -15.57 8.51
C LEU A 254 -28.23 -16.98 8.58
N VAL A 255 -27.14 -17.19 9.32
CA VAL A 255 -26.46 -18.49 9.38
C VAL A 255 -27.28 -19.54 10.14
N LEU A 256 -27.97 -19.16 11.22
CA LEU A 256 -28.95 -20.04 11.87
C LEU A 256 -30.11 -20.40 10.93
N GLY A 257 -30.56 -19.44 10.12
CA GLY A 257 -31.53 -19.68 9.06
C GLY A 257 -31.05 -20.75 8.07
N TYR A 258 -29.79 -20.65 7.62
CA TYR A 258 -29.19 -21.65 6.73
C TYR A 258 -29.08 -23.04 7.35
N ALA A 259 -28.77 -23.12 8.65
CA ALA A 259 -28.67 -24.39 9.38
C ALA A 259 -30.03 -25.07 9.56
N SER A 260 -31.11 -24.29 9.65
CA SER A 260 -32.48 -24.80 9.80
C SER A 260 -33.12 -25.31 8.49
N GLN A 261 -32.55 -24.92 7.34
CA GLN A 261 -33.07 -25.29 6.03
C GLN A 261 -32.44 -26.60 5.55
N ASN A 262 -33.27 -27.55 5.09
CA ASN A 262 -32.80 -28.79 4.51
C ASN A 262 -32.30 -28.51 3.08
N ASN A 263 -30.99 -28.34 2.94
CA ASN A 263 -30.36 -27.76 1.75
C ASN A 263 -29.54 -28.78 0.96
N ASP A 264 -30.16 -29.93 0.62
CA ASP A 264 -29.55 -31.00 -0.19
C ASP A 264 -29.02 -30.49 -1.55
N GLU A 265 -29.55 -29.36 -2.04
CA GLU A 265 -29.13 -28.71 -3.30
C GLU A 265 -27.90 -27.80 -3.17
N ASN A 266 -27.50 -27.39 -1.96
CA ASN A 266 -26.41 -26.40 -1.77
C ASN A 266 -24.99 -27.01 -1.73
N GLY A 267 -24.87 -28.32 -1.98
CA GLY A 267 -23.62 -29.03 -2.16
C GLY A 267 -23.10 -29.73 -0.91
N LYS A 268 -22.24 -30.75 -1.12
CA LYS A 268 -21.79 -31.71 -0.09
C LYS A 268 -21.13 -31.10 1.16
N ASN A 269 -20.62 -29.87 1.07
CA ASN A 269 -19.88 -29.22 2.16
C ASN A 269 -20.66 -28.11 2.85
N TRP A 270 -21.91 -27.84 2.44
CA TRP A 270 -22.71 -26.73 2.98
C TRP A 270 -22.88 -26.84 4.49
N ASP A 271 -23.42 -27.97 4.97
CA ASP A 271 -23.72 -28.17 6.39
C ASP A 271 -22.46 -28.09 7.25
N LEU A 272 -21.35 -28.68 6.77
CA LEU A 272 -20.07 -28.61 7.48
C LEU A 272 -19.57 -27.17 7.58
N ALA A 273 -19.65 -26.39 6.49
CA ALA A 273 -19.18 -25.01 6.48
C ALA A 273 -20.04 -24.09 7.36
N VAL A 274 -21.36 -24.26 7.34
CA VAL A 274 -22.31 -23.54 8.19
C VAL A 274 -22.08 -23.86 9.67
N ASN A 275 -22.00 -25.14 10.03
CA ASN A 275 -21.77 -25.56 11.42
C ASN A 275 -20.38 -25.13 11.92
N TYR A 276 -19.35 -25.20 11.07
CA TYR A 276 -18.01 -24.72 11.41
C TYR A 276 -18.01 -23.20 11.66
N PHE A 277 -18.72 -22.43 10.83
CA PHE A 277 -18.89 -20.99 11.04
C PHE A 277 -19.60 -20.70 12.37
N LEU A 278 -20.70 -21.40 12.68
CA LEU A 278 -21.44 -21.21 13.92
C LEU A 278 -20.58 -21.54 15.15
N ALA A 279 -19.76 -22.59 15.07
CA ALA A 279 -18.81 -22.90 16.14
C ALA A 279 -17.84 -21.74 16.38
N GLN A 280 -17.29 -21.14 15.31
CA GLN A 280 -16.40 -19.97 15.43
C GLN A 280 -17.14 -18.71 15.90
N HIS A 281 -18.40 -18.54 15.51
CA HIS A 281 -19.25 -17.44 15.95
C HIS A 281 -19.50 -17.46 17.46
N TYR A 282 -19.82 -18.62 18.03
CA TYR A 282 -20.10 -18.76 19.47
C TYR A 282 -18.85 -18.83 20.35
N ASP A 283 -17.68 -19.13 19.76
CA ASP A 283 -16.38 -19.07 20.45
C ASP A 283 -15.83 -17.63 20.59
N TYR A 284 -16.34 -16.67 19.79
CA TYR A 284 -15.89 -15.28 19.75
C TYR A 284 -16.67 -14.35 20.71
#